data_AF-A0A1H3DS51-F1
#
_entry.id   AF-A0A1H3DS51-F1
#
_cell.length_a   1.000
_cell.length_b   1.000
_cell.length_c   1.000
_cell.angle_alpha   90.00
_cell.angle_beta   90.00
_cell.angle_gamma   90.00
#
_symmetry.space_group_name_H-M   'P 1'
#
loop_
_entity.id
_entity.type
_entity.pdbx_description
1 polymer ?
#
loop_
_entity_poly.entity_id
_entity_poly.type
_entity_poly.pdbx_seq_one_letter_code
_entity_poly.pdbx_strand_id
1 'polypeptide(L)'
;MTNHPAARRGRLIEHALLLLAIAGWTLWFLRDAWTVSDKLENLMLIAPGAALTLALCVYIGIRAALDPGREARAAGTFTPMAGDLRTLAFIGLFAAFIAGLAWGWFDLSAFGFVLASLLLLGERNIPVAIGYSAAFAGLTTYALSEMAPYPVPTLLF
;
A
#
# COMPACT_ATOMS: atom_id res chain seq x y z
N MET A 1 35.64 8.92 -4.24
CA MET A 1 34.20 8.93 -3.87
C MET A 1 33.88 10.25 -3.19
N THR A 2 33.52 11.28 -3.97
CA THR A 2 33.24 12.62 -3.46
C THR A 2 31.78 12.70 -2.98
N ASN A 3 31.58 12.74 -1.67
CA ASN A 3 30.27 12.99 -1.06
C ASN A 3 29.88 14.45 -1.31
N HIS A 4 29.18 14.74 -2.42
CA HIS A 4 28.64 16.08 -2.66
C HIS A 4 27.42 16.34 -1.77
N PRO A 5 27.46 17.35 -0.87
CA PRO A 5 26.33 17.69 0.01
C PRO A 5 25.06 18.09 -0.76
N ALA A 6 25.20 18.55 -2.01
CA ALA A 6 24.09 18.88 -2.91
C ALA A 6 23.23 17.65 -3.29
N ALA A 7 23.86 16.51 -3.59
CA ALA A 7 23.15 15.28 -3.96
C ALA A 7 22.37 14.68 -2.78
N ARG A 8 22.85 14.90 -1.55
CA ARG A 8 22.17 14.48 -0.31
C ARG A 8 20.94 15.33 -0.02
N ARG A 9 21.03 16.64 -0.29
CA ARG A 9 19.92 17.59 -0.09
C ARG A 9 18.80 17.35 -1.09
N GLY A 10 19.13 17.06 -2.36
CA GLY A 10 18.16 16.73 -3.40
C GLY A 10 17.27 15.53 -3.03
N ARG A 11 17.88 14.42 -2.60
CA ARG A 11 17.11 13.22 -2.19
C ARG A 11 16.18 13.46 -1.01
N LEU A 12 16.62 14.21 0.00
CA LEU A 12 15.77 14.55 1.16
C LEU A 12 14.57 15.40 0.74
N ILE A 13 14.75 16.30 -0.22
CA ILE A 13 13.66 17.13 -0.78
C ILE A 13 12.68 16.25 -1.55
N GLU A 14 13.16 15.32 -2.38
CA GLU A 14 12.31 14.37 -3.10
C GLU A 14 11.47 13.51 -2.16
N HIS A 15 12.08 12.96 -1.10
CA HIS A 15 11.38 12.16 -0.10
C HIS A 15 10.36 13.01 0.67
N ALA A 16 10.73 14.23 1.08
CA ALA A 16 9.82 15.14 1.76
C ALA A 16 8.64 15.54 0.87
N LEU A 17 8.87 15.81 -0.41
CA LEU A 17 7.83 16.14 -1.38
C LEU A 17 6.86 14.97 -1.58
N LEU A 18 7.37 13.74 -1.72
CA LEU A 18 6.54 12.55 -1.84
C LEU A 18 5.68 12.34 -0.59
N LEU A 19 6.28 12.44 0.60
CA LEU A 19 5.55 12.31 1.87
C LEU A 19 4.50 13.41 2.04
N LEU A 20 4.80 14.65 1.67
CA LEU A 20 3.84 15.76 1.68
C LEU A 20 2.70 15.54 0.69
N ALA A 21 2.99 15.03 -0.50
CA ALA A 21 1.96 14.72 -1.49
C ALA A 21 1.01 13.62 -0.99
N ILE A 22 1.56 12.53 -0.43
CA ILE A 22 0.77 11.45 0.17
C ILE A 22 -0.06 11.97 1.34
N ALA A 23 0.56 12.64 2.32
CA ALA A 23 -0.13 13.16 3.49
C ALA A 23 -1.21 14.19 3.11
N GLY A 24 -0.91 15.09 2.17
CA GLY A 24 -1.87 16.07 1.65
C GLY A 24 -3.06 15.41 0.97
N TRP A 25 -2.82 14.41 0.11
CA TRP A 25 -3.87 13.63 -0.52
C TRP A 25 -4.73 12.89 0.50
N THR A 26 -4.10 12.24 1.48
CA THR A 26 -4.81 11.54 2.56
C THR A 26 -5.67 12.48 3.39
N LEU A 27 -5.17 13.66 3.76
CA LEU A 27 -5.95 14.66 4.49
C LEU A 27 -7.11 15.22 3.67
N TRP A 28 -6.88 15.47 2.37
CA TRP A 28 -7.92 15.93 1.46
C TRP A 28 -9.03 14.88 1.32
N PHE A 29 -8.67 13.62 1.08
CA PHE A 29 -9.62 12.51 0.96
C PHE A 29 -10.37 12.24 2.27
N LEU A 30 -9.68 12.30 3.41
CA LEU A 30 -10.33 12.16 4.71
C LEU A 30 -11.32 13.30 4.95
N ARG A 31 -10.96 14.54 4.62
CA ARG A 31 -11.85 15.69 4.72
C ARG A 31 -13.06 15.55 3.80
N ASP A 32 -12.85 15.15 2.56
CA ASP A 32 -13.92 14.93 1.58
C ASP A 32 -14.93 13.89 2.10
N ALA A 33 -14.43 12.72 2.52
CA ALA A 33 -15.25 11.67 3.12
C ALA A 33 -16.01 12.16 4.36
N TRP A 34 -15.35 12.94 5.22
CA TRP A 34 -15.96 13.49 6.42
C TRP A 34 -17.10 14.46 6.08
N THR A 35 -16.89 15.36 5.11
CA THR A 35 -17.92 16.30 4.67
C THR A 35 -19.14 15.65 4.01
N VAL A 36 -19.01 14.44 3.48
CA VAL A 36 -20.12 13.69 2.89
C VAL A 36 -20.95 12.97 3.97
N SER A 37 -20.32 12.41 5.00
CA SER A 37 -21.02 11.73 6.09
C SER A 37 -20.14 11.57 7.33
N ASP A 38 -20.51 12.24 8.41
CA ASP A 38 -19.86 12.12 9.72
C ASP A 38 -20.20 10.82 10.47
N LYS A 39 -21.01 9.94 9.87
CA LYS A 39 -21.43 8.69 10.53
C LYS A 39 -20.26 7.73 10.67
N LEU A 40 -20.16 7.13 11.85
CA LEU A 40 -19.11 6.17 12.20
C LEU A 40 -19.05 5.00 11.22
N GLU A 41 -20.20 4.57 10.69
CA GLU A 41 -20.34 3.57 9.63
C GLU A 41 -19.56 3.92 8.35
N ASN A 42 -19.59 5.19 7.92
CA ASN A 42 -18.91 5.63 6.70
C ASN A 42 -17.41 5.90 6.93
N LEU A 43 -17.03 6.29 8.15
CA LEU A 43 -15.66 6.57 8.52
C LEU A 43 -14.91 5.34 9.03
N MET A 44 -15.60 4.22 9.28
CA MET A 44 -15.06 3.05 9.97
C MET A 44 -13.80 2.49 9.30
N LEU A 45 -13.71 2.55 7.97
CA LEU A 45 -12.54 2.09 7.22
C LEU A 45 -11.60 3.26 6.83
N ILE A 46 -12.16 4.41 6.47
CA ILE A 46 -11.40 5.56 5.96
C ILE A 46 -10.57 6.22 7.06
N ALA A 47 -11.17 6.44 8.24
CA ALA A 47 -10.51 7.12 9.35
C ALA A 47 -9.27 6.36 9.89
N PRO A 48 -9.35 5.06 10.23
CA PRO A 48 -8.16 4.33 10.69
C PRO A 48 -7.11 4.17 9.59
N GLY A 49 -7.52 3.99 8.32
CA GLY A 49 -6.61 3.96 7.18
C GLY A 49 -5.82 5.28 7.04
N ALA A 50 -6.53 6.40 7.05
CA ALA A 50 -5.92 7.73 7.00
C ALA A 50 -4.99 7.99 8.20
N ALA A 51 -5.41 7.63 9.41
CA ALA A 51 -4.60 7.77 10.61
C ALA A 51 -3.30 6.96 10.52
N LEU A 52 -3.37 5.70 10.06
CA LEU A 52 -2.20 4.85 9.88
C LEU A 52 -1.25 5.42 8.81
N THR A 53 -1.78 5.84 7.67
CA THR A 53 -0.98 6.45 6.59
C THR A 53 -0.28 7.72 7.05
N LEU A 54 -0.98 8.60 7.78
CA LEU A 54 -0.39 9.82 8.33
C LEU A 54 0.67 9.51 9.39
N ALA A 55 0.41 8.54 10.28
CA ALA A 55 1.39 8.09 11.27
C ALA A 55 2.66 7.54 10.60
N LEU A 56 2.53 6.76 9.53
CA LEU A 56 3.65 6.26 8.74
C LEU A 56 4.42 7.40 8.06
N CYS A 57 3.73 8.37 7.47
CA CYS A 57 4.39 9.53 6.85
C CYS A 57 5.21 10.32 7.87
N VAL A 58 4.65 10.58 9.05
CA VAL A 58 5.35 11.25 10.15
C VAL A 58 6.53 10.41 10.63
N TYR A 59 6.33 9.12 10.88
CA TYR A 59 7.38 8.21 11.33
C TYR A 59 8.55 8.16 10.35
N ILE A 60 8.27 8.00 9.06
CA ILE A 60 9.30 7.96 8.01
C ILE A 60 10.00 9.31 7.89
N GLY A 61 9.26 10.42 7.90
CA GLY A 61 9.83 11.77 7.86
C GLY A 61 10.77 12.06 9.04
N ILE A 62 10.37 11.69 10.26
CA ILE A 62 11.20 11.80 11.46
C ILE A 62 12.46 10.93 11.33
N ARG A 63 12.31 9.68 10.90
CA ARG A 63 13.45 8.76 10.71
C ARG A 63 14.44 9.27 9.67
N ALA A 64 13.96 9.79 8.55
CA ALA A 64 14.77 10.37 7.49
C ALA A 64 15.53 11.63 7.97
N ALA A 65 14.89 12.46 8.81
CA ALA A 65 15.52 13.63 9.40
C ALA A 65 16.57 13.28 10.47
N LEU A 66 16.31 12.27 11.31
CA LEU A 66 17.20 11.86 12.40
C LEU A 66 18.41 11.03 11.94
N ASP A 67 18.23 10.16 10.94
CA ASP A 67 19.33 9.34 10.40
C ASP A 67 19.37 9.36 8.85
N PRO A 68 19.74 10.52 8.26
CA PRO A 68 19.83 10.66 6.80
C PRO A 68 21.00 9.88 6.18
N GLY A 69 21.78 9.13 6.98
CA GLY A 69 22.82 8.22 6.50
C GLY A 69 22.34 6.77 6.37
N ARG A 70 21.24 6.41 7.03
CA ARG A 70 20.66 5.07 7.01
C ARG A 70 19.92 4.75 5.73
N GLU A 71 19.29 5.75 5.08
CA GLU A 71 18.75 5.58 3.73
C GLU A 71 19.85 5.31 2.70
N ALA A 72 21.00 5.99 2.81
CA ALA A 72 22.15 5.74 1.94
C ALA A 72 22.80 4.36 2.19
N ARG A 73 22.78 3.87 3.43
CA ARG A 73 23.24 2.50 3.78
C ARG A 73 22.23 1.42 3.39
N ALA A 74 20.94 1.68 3.50
CA ALA A 74 19.88 0.79 3.02
C ALA A 74 19.83 0.74 1.48
N ALA A 75 20.14 1.85 0.81
CA ALA A 75 20.38 1.89 -0.63
C ALA A 75 21.68 1.15 -1.02
N GLY A 76 22.62 0.95 -0.09
CA GLY A 76 23.83 0.15 -0.28
C GLY A 76 23.61 -1.36 -0.24
N THR A 77 22.45 -1.82 0.26
CA THR A 77 22.03 -3.24 0.25
C THR A 77 20.89 -3.52 -0.73
N PHE A 78 20.33 -2.49 -1.37
CA PHE A 78 19.45 -2.63 -2.54
C PHE A 78 20.28 -2.47 -3.81
N THR A 79 20.50 -3.57 -4.54
CA THR A 79 21.09 -3.51 -5.89
C THR A 79 20.16 -2.76 -6.83
N PRO A 80 20.52 -1.56 -7.31
CA PRO A 80 19.58 -0.61 -7.90
C PRO A 80 19.29 -0.86 -9.40
N MET A 81 19.29 -2.12 -9.84
CA MET A 81 18.98 -2.45 -11.24
C MET A 81 18.15 -3.72 -11.42
N ALA A 82 18.17 -4.64 -10.45
CA ALA A 82 17.26 -5.81 -10.43
C ALA A 82 15.94 -5.52 -9.67
N GLY A 83 15.91 -4.45 -8.85
CA GLY A 83 14.74 -4.05 -8.07
C GLY A 83 13.68 -3.28 -8.85
N ASP A 84 14.01 -2.72 -10.02
CA ASP A 84 13.11 -1.80 -10.74
C ASP A 84 11.96 -2.55 -11.41
N LEU A 85 12.24 -3.69 -12.06
CA LEU A 85 11.21 -4.51 -12.70
C LEU A 85 10.28 -5.19 -11.68
N ARG A 86 10.82 -5.61 -10.52
CA ARG A 86 10.00 -6.22 -9.46
C ARG A 86 9.12 -5.17 -8.80
N THR A 87 9.64 -3.99 -8.51
CA THR A 87 8.84 -2.86 -8.00
C THR A 87 7.77 -2.47 -9.02
N LEU A 88 8.13 -2.36 -10.30
CA LEU A 88 7.17 -2.07 -11.37
C LEU A 88 6.11 -3.17 -11.51
N ALA A 89 6.49 -4.44 -11.34
CA ALA A 89 5.56 -5.56 -11.32
C ALA A 89 4.60 -5.48 -10.13
N PHE A 90 5.08 -5.07 -8.95
CA PHE A 90 4.22 -4.81 -7.78
C PHE A 90 3.25 -3.67 -8.02
N ILE A 91 3.73 -2.57 -8.61
CA ILE A 91 2.88 -1.42 -8.98
C ILE A 91 1.82 -1.87 -10.00
N GLY A 92 2.21 -2.62 -11.03
CA GLY A 92 1.29 -3.17 -12.03
C GLY A 92 0.27 -4.13 -11.42
N LEU A 93 0.70 -5.00 -10.51
CA LEU A 93 -0.18 -5.94 -9.83
C LEU A 93 -1.17 -5.21 -8.91
N PHE A 94 -0.72 -4.17 -8.21
CA PHE A 94 -1.58 -3.31 -7.40
C PHE A 94 -2.58 -2.52 -8.24
N ALA A 95 -2.15 -2.00 -9.40
CA ALA A 95 -3.05 -1.34 -10.35
C ALA A 95 -4.10 -2.32 -10.90
N ALA A 96 -3.70 -3.55 -11.23
CA ALA A 96 -4.62 -4.61 -11.68
C ALA A 96 -5.63 -4.98 -10.58
N PHE A 97 -5.19 -5.05 -9.32
CA PHE A 97 -6.07 -5.24 -8.17
C PHE A 97 -7.13 -4.14 -8.08
N ILE A 98 -6.71 -2.86 -8.12
CA ILE A 98 -7.64 -1.72 -8.08
C ILE A 98 -8.60 -1.74 -9.27
N ALA A 99 -8.13 -2.05 -10.48
CA ALA A 99 -8.99 -2.17 -11.65
C ALA A 99 -10.05 -3.26 -11.49
N GLY A 100 -9.69 -4.39 -10.88
CA GLY A 100 -10.63 -5.47 -10.59
C GLY A 100 -11.70 -5.09 -9.55
N LEU A 101 -11.38 -4.20 -8.61
CA LEU A 101 -12.38 -3.63 -7.70
C LEU A 101 -13.47 -2.84 -8.45
N ALA A 102 -13.11 -2.12 -9.52
CA ALA A 102 -14.06 -1.33 -10.31
C ALA A 102 -15.09 -2.19 -11.05
N TRP A 103 -14.77 -3.45 -11.36
CA TRP A 103 -15.66 -4.41 -12.03
C TRP A 103 -16.46 -5.30 -11.06
N GLY A 104 -16.29 -5.11 -9.75
CA GLY A 104 -16.99 -5.91 -8.74
C GLY A 104 -16.39 -7.31 -8.55
N TRP A 105 -15.09 -7.48 -8.82
CA TRP A 105 -14.39 -8.76 -8.66
C TRP A 105 -13.55 -8.74 -7.39
N PHE A 106 -14.10 -8.26 -6.28
CA PHE A 106 -13.33 -7.97 -5.06
C PHE A 106 -12.48 -9.17 -4.61
N ASP A 107 -13.15 -10.31 -4.46
CA ASP A 107 -12.60 -11.56 -3.98
C ASP A 107 -11.56 -12.18 -4.94
N LEU A 108 -11.86 -12.22 -6.24
CA LEU A 108 -10.94 -12.73 -7.25
C LEU A 108 -9.71 -11.82 -7.39
N SER A 109 -9.91 -10.51 -7.30
CA SER A 109 -8.83 -9.52 -7.38
C SER A 109 -7.92 -9.62 -6.15
N ALA A 110 -8.51 -9.75 -4.95
CA ALA A 110 -7.75 -9.96 -3.71
C ALA A 110 -6.96 -11.27 -3.75
N PHE A 111 -7.59 -12.37 -4.17
CA PHE A 111 -6.93 -13.67 -4.34
C PHE A 111 -5.76 -13.57 -5.32
N GLY A 112 -5.99 -13.05 -6.51
CA GLY A 112 -4.97 -12.92 -7.56
C GLY A 112 -3.82 -12.01 -7.13
N PHE A 113 -4.13 -10.89 -6.49
CA PHE A 113 -3.13 -9.97 -5.96
C PHE A 113 -2.23 -10.62 -4.92
N VAL A 114 -2.80 -11.29 -3.92
CA VAL A 114 -2.02 -11.94 -2.85
C VAL A 114 -1.20 -13.10 -3.41
N LEU A 115 -1.80 -13.94 -4.25
CA LEU A 115 -1.12 -15.08 -4.85
C LEU A 115 0.07 -14.63 -5.71
N ALA A 116 -0.15 -13.70 -6.63
CA ALA A 116 0.91 -13.18 -7.49
C ALA A 116 1.98 -12.43 -6.69
N SER A 117 1.60 -11.73 -5.60
CA SER A 117 2.56 -11.08 -4.71
C SER A 117 3.45 -12.07 -3.99
N LEU A 118 2.90 -13.17 -3.46
CA LEU A 118 3.68 -14.23 -2.81
C LEU A 118 4.64 -14.91 -3.80
N LEU A 119 4.17 -15.21 -5.02
CA LEU A 119 5.01 -15.77 -6.07
C LEU A 119 6.12 -14.81 -6.50
N LEU A 120 5.84 -13.51 -6.60
CA LEU A 120 6.83 -12.47 -6.90
C LEU A 120 7.86 -12.28 -5.77
N LEU A 121 7.46 -12.49 -4.51
CA LEU A 121 8.36 -12.52 -3.35
C LEU A 121 9.23 -13.79 -3.30
N GLY A 122 8.93 -14.78 -4.14
CA GLY A 122 9.71 -16.02 -4.25
C GLY A 122 9.21 -17.15 -3.36
N GLU A 123 7.95 -17.10 -2.91
CA GLU A 123 7.31 -18.24 -2.24
C GLU A 123 7.34 -19.47 -3.18
N ARG A 124 7.86 -20.59 -2.69
CA ARG A 124 8.08 -21.81 -3.50
C ARG A 124 7.01 -22.86 -3.25
N ASN A 125 6.28 -22.77 -2.15
CA ASN A 125 5.25 -23.72 -1.81
C ASN A 125 3.90 -23.27 -2.39
N ILE A 126 3.65 -23.62 -3.66
CA ILE A 126 2.45 -23.22 -4.40
C ILE A 126 1.14 -23.62 -3.67
N PRO A 127 0.99 -24.84 -3.11
CA PRO A 127 -0.19 -25.20 -2.32
C PRO A 127 -0.44 -24.25 -1.13
N VAL A 128 0.62 -23.88 -0.41
CA VAL A 128 0.51 -22.95 0.73
C VAL A 128 0.17 -21.55 0.23
N ALA A 129 0.78 -21.08 -0.87
CA ALA A 129 0.47 -19.77 -1.44
C ALA A 129 -1.00 -19.68 -1.90
N ILE A 130 -1.51 -20.72 -2.56
CA ILE A 130 -2.93 -20.80 -2.97
C ILE A 130 -3.84 -20.82 -1.74
N GLY A 131 -3.56 -21.71 -0.78
CA GLY A 131 -4.37 -21.84 0.44
C GLY A 131 -4.42 -20.55 1.25
N TYR A 132 -3.26 -19.91 1.44
CA TYR A 132 -3.18 -18.62 2.13
C TYR A 132 -3.93 -17.52 1.38
N SER A 133 -3.75 -17.41 0.07
CA SER A 133 -4.42 -16.38 -0.73
C SER A 133 -5.93 -16.57 -0.75
N ALA A 134 -6.42 -17.82 -0.84
CA ALA A 134 -7.84 -18.15 -0.78
C ALA A 134 -8.43 -17.85 0.61
N ALA A 135 -7.75 -18.26 1.67
CA ALA A 135 -8.16 -17.97 3.04
C ALA A 135 -8.20 -16.46 3.31
N PHE A 136 -7.17 -15.72 2.88
CA PHE A 136 -7.11 -14.27 3.04
C PHE A 136 -8.24 -13.57 2.27
N ALA A 137 -8.44 -13.92 0.99
CA ALA A 137 -9.50 -13.32 0.18
C ALA A 137 -10.88 -13.63 0.78
N GLY A 138 -11.18 -14.89 1.07
CA GLY A 138 -12.46 -15.30 1.65
C GLY A 138 -12.74 -14.65 3.01
N LEU A 139 -11.74 -14.61 3.91
CA LEU A 139 -11.91 -14.03 5.24
C LEU A 139 -12.06 -12.51 5.19
N THR A 140 -11.37 -11.83 4.27
CA THR A 140 -11.53 -10.39 4.04
C THR A 140 -12.90 -10.08 3.43
N THR A 141 -13.34 -10.85 2.44
CA THR A 141 -14.69 -10.75 1.86
C THR A 141 -15.76 -10.93 2.93
N TYR A 142 -15.62 -11.98 3.76
CA TYR A 142 -16.54 -12.24 4.86
C TYR A 142 -16.58 -11.08 5.87
N ALA A 143 -15.42 -10.61 6.30
CA ALA A 143 -15.31 -9.48 7.24
C ALA A 143 -15.95 -8.20 6.65
N LEU A 144 -15.76 -7.93 5.36
CA LEU A 144 -16.37 -6.78 4.70
C LEU A 144 -17.88 -6.93 4.56
N SER A 145 -18.39 -8.13 4.27
CA SER A 145 -19.84 -8.38 4.21
C SER A 145 -20.52 -8.21 5.57
N GLU A 146 -19.83 -8.52 6.67
CA GLU A 146 -20.37 -8.30 8.02
C GLU A 146 -20.29 -6.82 8.44
N MET A 147 -19.26 -6.10 7.98
CA MET A 147 -19.03 -4.70 8.32
C MET A 147 -19.80 -3.71 7.43
N ALA A 148 -20.04 -4.04 6.16
CA ALA A 148 -20.67 -3.16 5.20
C ALA A 148 -22.19 -3.40 5.15
N PRO A 149 -23.02 -2.35 5.23
CA PRO A 149 -24.47 -2.48 5.09
C PRO A 149 -24.92 -2.82 3.66
N TYR A 150 -24.00 -2.92 2.70
CA TYR A 150 -24.26 -3.19 1.29
C TYR A 150 -23.49 -4.43 0.83
N PRO A 151 -24.10 -5.33 0.03
CA PRO A 151 -23.45 -6.56 -0.41
C PRO A 151 -22.19 -6.22 -1.21
N VAL A 152 -21.05 -6.74 -0.77
CA VAL A 152 -19.79 -6.64 -1.51
C VAL A 152 -19.97 -7.41 -2.82
N PRO A 153 -19.72 -6.80 -3.99
CA PRO A 153 -19.78 -7.55 -5.24
C PRO A 153 -18.62 -8.54 -5.29
N THR A 154 -18.97 -9.83 -5.22
CA THR A 154 -18.07 -10.97 -5.25
C THR A 154 -18.39 -11.83 -6.48
N LEU A 155 -17.39 -12.60 -6.92
CA LEU A 155 -17.52 -13.43 -8.13
C LEU A 155 -17.44 -14.93 -7.84
N LEU A 156 -16.79 -15.32 -6.75
CA LEU A 156 -16.54 -16.72 -6.38
C LEU A 156 -17.01 -17.07 -4.96
N PHE A 157 -16.97 -16.14 -4.01
CA PHE A 157 -17.23 -16.40 -2.58
C PHE A 157 -18.28 -15.46 -1.98
#